data_AF-A0A2E5YHB1-F1
#
_entry.id   AF-A0A2E5YHB1-F1
#
_cell.length_a   1.000
_cell.length_b   1.000
_cell.length_c   1.000
_cell.angle_alpha   90.00
_cell.angle_beta   90.00
_cell.angle_gamma   90.00
#
_symmetry.space_group_name_H-M   'P 1'
#
loop_
_entity.id
_entity.type
_entity.pdbx_description
1 polymer ?
#
loop_
_entity_poly.entity_id
_entity_poly.type
_entity_poly.pdbx_seq_one_letter_code
_entity_poly.pdbx_strand_id
1 'polypeptide(L)'
;MTPAWIDSENPQALPISAACSMHSCDGPPPEPCLANPGAAAPKPHEQNRRKSNLASTFPHDPSELRCADLTRLVRSLHPQVEVVDFKVVENKTFAAGTDDVSTAGRISADVELRGDGADSIARRWMIKVCRPDLGDIPLYENEVAFYTRLRSEVDVEVPVCFGGLYEPDKTGFAIALEDLRLRDVHFANVKSEVTIDQIRSLLRSLAALHARYWESPRFETDLAWVQPHTSGALYTMFNHPDAVPASIAKHVEMYQFKTELVEAAGQTVDGLYHEFRKLQKHQANLPQTLCHGDSHIGNAYLLPDGGTGLLDWQLMARGYCLHDVTYLMMTGLSVATRRRHQKELLDFYRAQLVERGIEDAPSPDELWLEYRRAAIWGVYIGWLTTETMNYGWDICVNNHIRLFTAYQDLECSEALADLPDAGSF
;
A
#
# COMPACT_ATOMS: atom_id res chain seq x y z
N MET A 1 -33.73 11.15 1.93
CA MET A 1 -33.14 10.71 3.20
C MET A 1 -31.70 10.36 2.90
N THR A 2 -30.83 11.33 3.11
CA THR A 2 -29.37 11.29 2.93
C THR A 2 -28.74 10.75 4.22
N PRO A 3 -27.77 9.81 4.18
CA PRO A 3 -27.02 9.43 5.37
C PRO A 3 -25.97 10.48 5.69
N ALA A 4 -25.93 10.86 6.97
CA ALA A 4 -25.06 11.88 7.54
C ALA A 4 -23.60 11.40 7.64
N TRP A 5 -22.68 12.27 7.22
CA TRP A 5 -21.26 12.19 7.56
C TRP A 5 -20.97 13.14 8.72
N ILE A 6 -19.99 12.77 9.54
CA ILE A 6 -19.57 13.48 10.75
C ILE A 6 -19.02 14.86 10.36
N ASP A 7 -19.79 15.91 10.67
CA ASP A 7 -19.34 17.30 10.67
C ASP A 7 -18.50 17.56 11.93
N SER A 8 -17.34 18.18 11.75
CA SER A 8 -16.67 18.94 12.82
C SER A 8 -16.45 20.37 12.35
N GLU A 9 -17.37 21.26 12.73
CA GLU A 9 -17.22 22.72 12.64
C GLU A 9 -16.25 23.22 13.73
N ASN A 10 -15.23 24.00 13.36
CA ASN A 10 -14.83 25.19 14.14
C ASN A 10 -13.99 26.16 13.27
N PRO A 11 -14.38 27.44 13.12
CA PRO A 11 -13.67 28.41 12.31
C PRO A 11 -12.68 29.22 13.13
N GLN A 12 -11.41 29.24 12.73
CA GLN A 12 -10.49 30.40 12.84
C GLN A 12 -9.14 30.06 12.19
N ALA A 13 -9.03 30.34 10.89
CA ALA A 13 -7.75 30.41 10.20
C ALA A 13 -7.17 31.82 10.36
N LEU A 14 -5.95 31.92 10.90
CA LEU A 14 -5.08 33.07 10.72
C LEU A 14 -3.85 32.62 9.91
N PRO A 15 -3.40 33.41 8.92
CA PRO A 15 -2.31 33.02 8.05
C PRO A 15 -0.96 33.28 8.73
N ILE A 16 -0.06 32.29 8.73
CA ILE A 16 1.35 32.54 8.98
C ILE A 16 2.04 32.63 7.62
N SER A 17 2.40 33.86 7.27
CA SER A 17 3.30 34.19 6.17
C SER A 17 4.73 34.34 6.68
N ALA A 18 5.64 34.38 5.70
CA ALA A 18 7.06 34.76 5.79
C ALA A 18 7.97 33.68 6.39
N ALA A 19 9.23 33.52 5.97
CA ALA A 19 10.07 33.99 4.86
C ALA A 19 11.45 33.46 5.26
N CYS A 20 12.28 33.01 4.31
CA CYS A 20 13.72 33.16 4.53
C CYS A 20 14.46 33.29 3.21
N SER A 21 15.22 34.37 3.17
CA SER A 21 15.92 34.99 2.06
C SER A 21 17.25 34.31 1.73
N MET A 22 17.52 34.29 0.43
CA MET A 22 18.80 34.55 -0.25
C MET A 22 20.09 34.55 0.60
N HIS A 23 21.03 33.70 0.20
CA HIS A 23 22.47 34.03 0.18
C HIS A 23 23.01 33.80 -1.23
N SER A 24 23.51 34.90 -1.80
CA SER A 24 24.22 35.02 -3.06
C SER A 24 25.68 34.59 -2.93
N CYS A 25 26.19 33.83 -3.91
CA CYS A 25 27.62 33.79 -4.22
C CYS A 25 27.78 34.00 -5.73
N ASP A 26 28.45 35.11 -6.08
CA ASP A 26 28.75 35.57 -7.42
C ASP A 26 29.82 34.72 -8.12
N GLY A 27 29.60 34.46 -9.41
CA GLY A 27 30.62 34.00 -10.37
C GLY A 27 30.16 34.32 -11.80
N PRO A 28 31.00 34.93 -12.65
CA PRO A 28 30.57 35.47 -13.95
C PRO A 28 30.36 34.35 -14.99
N PRO A 29 29.38 34.48 -15.92
CA PRO A 29 29.18 33.54 -17.00
C PRO A 29 30.18 33.79 -18.16
N PRO A 30 30.65 32.75 -18.87
CA PRO A 30 31.42 32.95 -20.10
C PRO A 30 30.51 33.30 -21.29
N GLU A 31 31.09 34.09 -22.21
CA GLU A 31 30.48 34.73 -23.38
C GLU A 31 29.91 33.76 -24.46
N PRO A 32 28.98 34.23 -25.31
CA PRO A 32 28.31 33.43 -26.33
C PRO A 32 29.10 33.35 -27.65
N CYS A 33 29.27 32.14 -28.18
CA CYS A 33 29.78 31.93 -29.55
C CYS A 33 28.72 32.26 -30.61
N LEU A 34 29.10 33.10 -31.57
CA LEU A 34 28.34 33.54 -32.73
C LEU A 34 28.23 32.44 -33.81
N ALA A 35 26.98 32.23 -34.24
CA ALA A 35 26.44 31.96 -35.58
C ALA A 35 27.11 30.97 -36.57
N ASN A 36 26.27 30.09 -37.14
CA ASN A 36 26.37 29.70 -38.54
C ASN A 36 24.96 29.68 -39.19
N PRO A 37 24.68 30.45 -40.26
CA PRO A 37 23.34 30.57 -40.85
C PRO A 37 23.19 29.60 -42.03
N GLY A 38 22.17 28.74 -42.01
CA GLY A 38 21.84 27.96 -43.21
C GLY A 38 21.02 26.70 -42.97
N ALA A 39 19.73 26.84 -42.68
CA ALA A 39 18.72 25.85 -43.06
C ALA A 39 17.33 26.51 -43.03
N ALA A 40 16.65 26.48 -44.17
CA ALA A 40 15.33 27.08 -44.36
C ALA A 40 14.28 26.43 -43.43
N ALA A 41 13.48 27.27 -42.76
CA ALA A 41 12.35 26.84 -41.93
C ALA A 41 11.20 26.25 -42.77
N PRO A 42 10.62 25.10 -42.40
CA PRO A 42 9.41 24.61 -43.04
C PRO A 42 8.18 25.41 -42.55
N LYS A 43 7.21 25.58 -43.44
CA LYS A 43 6.01 26.43 -43.28
C LYS A 43 5.12 25.99 -42.09
N PRO A 44 4.37 26.90 -41.44
CA PRO A 44 3.75 26.67 -40.13
C PRO A 44 2.52 25.74 -40.11
N HIS A 45 2.09 25.18 -41.24
CA HIS A 45 0.78 24.52 -41.35
C HIS A 45 0.79 22.99 -41.53
N GLU A 46 1.96 22.34 -41.52
CA GLU A 46 2.06 20.86 -41.64
C GLU A 46 2.74 20.16 -40.46
N GLN A 47 3.21 20.90 -39.44
CA GLN A 47 3.79 20.32 -38.22
C GLN A 47 2.77 20.02 -37.11
N ASN A 48 1.51 20.44 -37.26
CA ASN A 48 0.44 20.19 -36.28
C ASN A 48 -0.33 18.86 -36.46
N ARG A 49 0.16 17.95 -37.31
CA ARG A 49 -0.41 16.59 -37.46
C ARG A 49 0.57 15.45 -37.20
N ARG A 50 1.80 15.75 -36.75
CA ARG A 50 2.84 14.74 -36.46
C ARG A 50 3.52 14.90 -35.10
N LYS A 51 2.80 15.47 -34.13
CA LYS A 51 3.15 15.47 -32.70
C LYS A 51 1.94 15.06 -31.85
N SER A 52 1.56 13.78 -31.84
CA SER A 52 0.68 13.24 -30.78
C SER A 52 0.59 11.69 -30.74
N ASN A 53 1.65 10.97 -31.11
CA ASN A 53 1.70 9.50 -30.92
C ASN A 53 2.76 9.06 -29.89
N LEU A 54 3.20 9.97 -29.02
CA LEU A 54 3.64 9.54 -27.69
C LEU A 54 2.37 9.38 -26.87
N ALA A 55 2.06 8.15 -26.47
CA ALA A 55 0.98 7.91 -25.52
C ALA A 55 1.22 8.79 -24.28
N SER A 56 0.26 9.68 -24.00
CA SER A 56 0.26 10.54 -22.82
C SER A 56 0.21 9.67 -21.55
N THR A 57 0.84 10.14 -20.47
CA THR A 57 0.69 9.56 -19.13
C THR A 57 -0.79 9.42 -18.80
N PHE A 58 -1.19 8.35 -18.10
CA PHE A 58 -2.58 8.19 -17.66
C PHE A 58 -3.00 9.39 -16.77
N PRO A 59 -4.13 10.07 -17.07
CA PRO A 59 -4.51 11.26 -16.32
C PRO A 59 -4.88 10.95 -14.87
N HIS A 60 -4.38 11.77 -13.93
CA HIS A 60 -4.74 11.71 -12.52
C HIS A 60 -5.91 12.66 -12.17
N ASP A 61 -6.15 13.69 -12.98
CA ASP A 61 -7.31 14.58 -12.85
C ASP A 61 -8.49 14.03 -13.67
N PRO A 62 -9.68 13.84 -13.07
CA PRO A 62 -10.86 13.34 -13.77
C PRO A 62 -11.32 14.22 -14.94
N SER A 63 -11.04 15.53 -14.93
CA SER A 63 -11.37 16.44 -16.02
C SER A 63 -10.50 16.24 -17.27
N GLU A 64 -9.34 15.60 -17.11
CA GLU A 64 -8.40 15.28 -18.17
C GLU A 64 -8.65 13.89 -18.78
N LEU A 65 -9.40 13.02 -18.11
CA LEU A 65 -9.73 11.68 -18.60
C LEU A 65 -10.47 11.73 -19.95
N ARG A 66 -10.13 10.80 -20.85
CA ARG A 66 -10.81 10.56 -22.12
C ARG A 66 -11.14 9.07 -22.27
N CYS A 67 -12.09 8.75 -23.15
CA CYS A 67 -12.43 7.36 -23.49
C CYS A 67 -11.21 6.56 -23.97
N ALA A 68 -10.24 7.21 -24.63
CA ALA A 68 -9.00 6.60 -25.07
C ALA A 68 -8.12 6.11 -23.90
N ASP A 69 -8.08 6.85 -22.79
CA ASP A 69 -7.31 6.47 -21.59
C ASP A 69 -7.95 5.25 -20.92
N LEU A 70 -9.27 5.29 -20.72
CA LEU A 70 -10.02 4.17 -20.13
C LEU A 70 -10.00 2.93 -21.05
N THR A 71 -10.01 3.13 -22.37
CA THR A 71 -9.79 2.06 -23.35
C THR A 71 -8.39 1.46 -23.22
N ARG A 72 -7.35 2.28 -23.07
CA ARG A 72 -5.99 1.80 -22.82
C ARG A 72 -5.92 0.97 -21.54
N LEU A 73 -6.59 1.44 -20.48
CA LEU A 73 -6.64 0.76 -19.19
C LEU A 73 -7.32 -0.62 -19.29
N VAL A 74 -8.54 -0.71 -19.81
CA VAL A 74 -9.26 -1.98 -19.88
C VAL A 74 -8.59 -2.98 -20.81
N ARG A 75 -7.95 -2.51 -21.89
CA ARG A 75 -7.23 -3.36 -22.84
C ARG A 75 -6.02 -4.07 -22.26
N SER A 76 -5.50 -3.62 -21.12
CA SER A 76 -4.43 -4.32 -20.41
C SER A 76 -4.83 -5.74 -20.00
N LEU A 77 -6.12 -5.99 -19.73
CA LEU A 77 -6.65 -7.31 -19.40
C LEU A 77 -7.70 -7.82 -20.40
N HIS A 78 -8.36 -6.92 -21.14
CA HIS A 78 -9.41 -7.24 -22.10
C HIS A 78 -9.10 -6.61 -23.47
N PRO A 79 -8.18 -7.19 -24.28
CA PRO A 79 -7.63 -6.54 -25.48
C PRO A 79 -8.66 -6.14 -26.55
N GLN A 80 -9.83 -6.80 -26.55
CA GLN A 80 -10.90 -6.57 -27.54
C GLN A 80 -11.98 -5.59 -27.06
N VAL A 81 -11.88 -5.06 -25.84
CA VAL A 81 -12.86 -4.14 -25.26
C VAL A 81 -12.42 -2.69 -25.45
N GLU A 82 -13.38 -1.81 -25.68
CA GLU A 82 -13.24 -0.37 -25.78
C GLU A 82 -14.24 0.33 -24.87
N VAL A 83 -13.83 1.46 -24.30
CA VAL A 83 -14.73 2.41 -23.63
C VAL A 83 -15.19 3.40 -24.69
N VAL A 84 -16.50 3.45 -24.95
CA VAL A 84 -17.10 4.34 -25.96
C VAL A 84 -17.61 5.64 -25.36
N ASP A 85 -18.06 5.60 -24.11
CA ASP A 85 -18.46 6.77 -23.33
C ASP A 85 -18.22 6.51 -21.84
N PHE A 86 -18.16 7.56 -21.03
CA PHE A 86 -18.11 7.43 -19.58
C PHE A 86 -18.64 8.67 -18.87
N LYS A 87 -19.07 8.49 -17.62
CA LYS A 87 -19.51 9.55 -16.73
C LYS A 87 -18.81 9.41 -15.39
N VAL A 88 -18.05 10.43 -14.98
CA VAL A 88 -17.53 10.52 -13.62
C VAL A 88 -18.70 10.74 -12.66
N VAL A 89 -18.80 9.87 -11.67
CA VAL A 89 -19.87 9.89 -10.65
C VAL A 89 -19.38 10.61 -9.39
N GLU A 90 -18.16 10.29 -8.98
CA GLU A 90 -17.50 10.85 -7.82
C GLU A 90 -16.00 10.83 -8.10
N ASN A 91 -15.28 11.80 -7.56
CA ASN A 91 -13.83 11.71 -7.48
C ASN A 91 -13.38 12.20 -6.11
N LYS A 92 -12.39 11.49 -5.57
CA LYS A 92 -11.57 11.88 -4.44
C LYS A 92 -10.13 11.90 -4.95
N THR A 93 -9.90 12.82 -5.87
CA THR A 93 -8.56 13.20 -6.34
C THR A 93 -8.15 14.47 -5.61
N PHE A 94 -6.85 14.76 -5.57
CA PHE A 94 -6.21 15.79 -4.75
C PHE A 94 -6.59 17.24 -5.12
N ALA A 95 -7.87 17.57 -5.10
CA ALA A 95 -8.35 18.94 -5.20
C ALA A 95 -7.83 19.72 -3.98
N ALA A 96 -7.28 20.91 -4.22
CA ALA A 96 -6.75 21.76 -3.17
C ALA A 96 -7.79 21.98 -2.05
N GLY A 97 -7.43 21.65 -0.80
CA GLY A 97 -8.24 21.95 0.38
C GLY A 97 -8.97 20.77 1.04
N THR A 98 -8.68 19.52 0.68
CA THR A 98 -9.09 18.34 1.48
C THR A 98 -7.93 17.85 2.33
N ASP A 99 -8.13 17.69 3.64
CA ASP A 99 -7.12 17.18 4.58
C ASP A 99 -6.87 15.67 4.45
N ASP A 100 -7.49 14.98 3.48
CA ASP A 100 -7.35 13.55 3.25
C ASP A 100 -6.08 13.23 2.44
N VAL A 101 -5.14 12.54 3.07
CA VAL A 101 -3.84 12.20 2.47
C VAL A 101 -3.79 10.69 2.18
N SER A 102 -3.99 10.30 0.92
CA SER A 102 -3.87 8.91 0.43
C SER A 102 -2.63 8.74 -0.45
N THR A 103 -2.13 7.51 -0.61
CA THR A 103 -1.06 7.22 -1.58
C THR A 103 -1.56 7.28 -3.02
N ALA A 104 -2.87 7.23 -3.27
CA ALA A 104 -3.47 7.29 -4.60
C ALA A 104 -4.80 8.07 -4.61
N GLY A 105 -5.08 8.75 -5.71
CA GLY A 105 -6.38 9.36 -5.98
C GLY A 105 -7.41 8.30 -6.41
N ARG A 106 -8.71 8.58 -6.23
CA ARG A 106 -9.79 7.67 -6.61
C ARG A 106 -10.83 8.36 -7.48
N ILE A 107 -11.20 7.77 -8.60
CA ILE A 107 -12.23 8.26 -9.52
C ILE A 107 -13.26 7.16 -9.72
N SER A 108 -14.51 7.40 -9.33
CA SER A 108 -15.63 6.51 -9.62
C SER A 108 -16.28 6.93 -10.93
N ALA A 109 -16.38 6.02 -11.89
CA ALA A 109 -16.97 6.29 -13.20
C ALA A 109 -17.93 5.19 -13.65
N ASP A 110 -19.02 5.59 -14.28
CA ASP A 110 -19.81 4.72 -15.15
C ASP A 110 -19.17 4.69 -16.52
N VAL A 111 -18.96 3.49 -17.07
CA VAL A 111 -18.41 3.29 -18.40
C VAL A 111 -19.41 2.59 -19.32
N GLU A 112 -19.42 3.01 -20.57
CA GLU A 112 -20.07 2.29 -21.66
C GLU A 112 -19.01 1.52 -22.45
N LEU A 113 -19.20 0.21 -22.55
CA LEU A 113 -18.24 -0.70 -23.14
C LEU A 113 -18.75 -1.27 -24.46
N ARG A 114 -17.82 -1.50 -25.40
CA ARG A 114 -18.05 -2.19 -26.67
C ARG A 114 -16.93 -3.17 -26.94
N GLY A 115 -17.24 -4.30 -27.57
CA GLY A 115 -16.26 -5.29 -27.99
C GLY A 115 -16.56 -6.68 -27.44
N ASP A 116 -15.79 -7.68 -27.87
CA ASP A 116 -15.97 -9.04 -27.37
C ASP A 116 -15.59 -9.11 -25.88
N GLY A 117 -16.43 -9.78 -25.08
CA GLY A 117 -16.28 -9.87 -23.63
C GLY A 117 -16.76 -8.64 -22.83
N ALA A 118 -17.17 -7.55 -23.46
CA ALA A 118 -17.62 -6.32 -22.77
C ALA A 118 -18.80 -6.57 -21.80
N ASP A 119 -19.70 -7.50 -22.14
CA ASP A 119 -20.88 -7.83 -21.32
C ASP A 119 -20.53 -8.52 -19.98
N SER A 120 -19.30 -9.05 -19.85
CA SER A 120 -18.82 -9.67 -18.60
C SER A 120 -18.15 -8.69 -17.63
N ILE A 121 -17.99 -7.43 -18.03
CA ILE A 121 -17.29 -6.41 -17.25
C ILE A 121 -18.33 -5.49 -16.61
N ALA A 122 -18.21 -5.26 -15.29
CA ALA A 122 -19.11 -4.33 -14.60
C ALA A 122 -18.93 -2.91 -15.14
N ARG A 123 -20.01 -2.13 -15.18
CA ARG A 123 -19.99 -0.77 -15.75
C ARG A 123 -19.59 0.32 -14.75
N ARG A 124 -19.63 0.02 -13.45
CA ARG A 124 -19.16 0.94 -12.40
C ARG A 124 -17.74 0.60 -12.02
N TRP A 125 -16.81 1.50 -12.32
CA TRP A 125 -15.39 1.33 -11.99
C TRP A 125 -14.99 2.26 -10.86
N MET A 126 -14.18 1.73 -9.94
CA MET A 126 -13.35 2.49 -9.02
C MET A 126 -11.93 2.54 -9.60
N ILE A 127 -11.51 3.70 -10.10
CA ILE A 127 -10.22 3.89 -10.74
C ILE A 127 -9.26 4.52 -9.72
N LYS A 128 -8.24 3.78 -9.28
CA LYS A 128 -7.12 4.35 -8.53
C LYS A 128 -6.17 5.02 -9.51
N VAL A 129 -5.68 6.22 -9.20
CA VAL A 129 -4.75 7.00 -10.03
C VAL A 129 -3.59 7.56 -9.21
N CYS A 130 -2.49 7.88 -9.90
CA CYS A 130 -1.26 8.38 -9.29
C CYS A 130 -1.52 9.65 -8.46
N ARG A 131 -0.83 9.75 -7.31
CA ARG A 131 -0.67 11.00 -6.58
C ARG A 131 0.54 11.77 -7.13
N PRO A 132 0.35 12.97 -7.72
CA PRO A 132 1.38 13.63 -8.51
C PRO A 132 2.61 14.08 -7.70
N ASP A 133 2.45 14.43 -6.42
CA ASP A 133 3.54 14.86 -5.53
C ASP A 133 4.43 13.71 -5.03
N LEU A 134 3.97 12.46 -5.12
CA LEU A 134 4.78 11.29 -4.75
C LEU A 134 5.72 10.84 -5.88
N GLY A 135 5.46 11.27 -7.11
CA GLY A 135 6.26 10.87 -8.27
C GLY A 135 6.15 9.38 -8.60
N ASP A 136 7.22 8.83 -9.16
CA ASP A 136 7.31 7.41 -9.50
C ASP A 136 7.80 6.61 -8.30
N ILE A 137 6.92 5.78 -7.71
CA ILE A 137 7.21 5.01 -6.50
C ILE A 137 6.93 3.52 -6.72
N PRO A 138 7.75 2.62 -6.14
CA PRO A 138 7.61 1.17 -6.33
C PRO A 138 6.27 0.59 -5.83
N LEU A 139 5.54 1.34 -4.99
CA LEU A 139 4.21 0.96 -4.48
C LEU A 139 3.20 0.74 -5.61
N TYR A 140 3.17 1.62 -6.59
CA TYR A 140 2.23 1.57 -7.72
C TYR A 140 2.49 0.37 -8.63
N GLU A 141 3.76 0.06 -8.88
CA GLU A 141 4.17 -1.08 -9.68
C GLU A 141 3.67 -2.39 -9.05
N ASN A 142 3.87 -2.55 -7.75
CA ASN A 142 3.44 -3.73 -7.00
C ASN A 142 1.93 -3.94 -7.08
N GLU A 143 1.13 -2.90 -6.84
CA GLU A 143 -0.32 -3.03 -6.85
C GLU A 143 -0.85 -3.40 -8.25
N VAL A 144 -0.32 -2.75 -9.31
CA VAL A 144 -0.66 -3.12 -10.69
C VAL A 144 -0.27 -4.55 -10.98
N ALA A 145 0.94 -4.96 -10.60
CA ALA A 145 1.44 -6.30 -10.88
C ALA A 145 0.63 -7.38 -10.15
N PHE A 146 0.21 -7.15 -8.90
CA PHE A 146 -0.69 -8.06 -8.21
C PHE A 146 -2.00 -8.25 -8.99
N TYR A 147 -2.71 -7.16 -9.29
CA TYR A 147 -4.03 -7.25 -9.93
C TYR A 147 -3.99 -7.77 -11.36
N THR A 148 -2.91 -7.49 -12.11
CA THR A 148 -2.80 -7.87 -13.53
C THR A 148 -2.11 -9.21 -13.75
N ARG A 149 -1.30 -9.70 -12.80
CA ARG A 149 -0.49 -10.92 -12.98
C ARG A 149 -0.81 -12.02 -11.99
N LEU A 150 -1.08 -11.69 -10.72
CA LEU A 150 -1.16 -12.68 -9.63
C LEU A 150 -2.60 -12.94 -9.14
N ARG A 151 -3.49 -11.96 -9.29
CA ARG A 151 -4.89 -12.04 -8.84
C ARG A 151 -5.64 -13.27 -9.35
N SER A 152 -5.39 -13.70 -10.59
CA SER A 152 -6.05 -14.87 -11.19
C SER A 152 -5.51 -16.20 -10.64
N GLU A 153 -4.37 -16.18 -9.96
CA GLU A 153 -3.73 -17.36 -9.40
C GLU A 153 -4.07 -17.63 -7.92
N VAL A 154 -4.70 -16.66 -7.26
CA VAL A 154 -5.00 -16.72 -5.83
C VAL A 154 -6.50 -16.86 -5.61
N ASP A 155 -6.88 -17.88 -4.87
CA ASP A 155 -8.27 -18.13 -4.45
C ASP A 155 -8.56 -17.41 -3.13
N VAL A 156 -8.58 -16.07 -3.21
CA VAL A 156 -8.86 -15.17 -2.09
C VAL A 156 -9.83 -14.08 -2.51
N GLU A 157 -10.65 -13.64 -1.57
CA GLU A 157 -11.60 -12.54 -1.77
C GLU A 157 -10.84 -11.21 -1.87
N VAL A 158 -10.75 -10.68 -3.08
CA VAL A 158 -10.16 -9.37 -3.40
C VAL A 158 -10.89 -8.80 -4.61
N PRO A 159 -10.92 -7.46 -4.78
CA PRO A 159 -11.67 -6.81 -5.85
C PRO A 159 -11.40 -7.40 -7.23
N VAL A 160 -12.43 -7.51 -8.05
CA VAL A 160 -12.27 -7.75 -9.48
C VAL A 160 -11.54 -6.57 -10.11
N CYS A 161 -10.52 -6.84 -10.91
CA CYS A 161 -9.78 -5.86 -11.69
C CYS A 161 -10.19 -5.92 -13.15
N PHE A 162 -10.50 -4.77 -13.74
CA PHE A 162 -10.86 -4.61 -15.15
C PHE A 162 -9.68 -4.10 -15.99
N GLY A 163 -8.62 -3.61 -15.37
CA GLY A 163 -7.41 -3.18 -16.04
C GLY A 163 -6.42 -2.53 -15.11
N GLY A 164 -5.13 -2.62 -15.43
CA GLY A 164 -4.04 -1.99 -14.70
C GLY A 164 -2.93 -1.49 -15.62
N LEU A 165 -2.44 -0.29 -15.36
CA LEU A 165 -1.34 0.35 -16.09
C LEU A 165 -0.35 0.94 -15.09
N TYR A 166 0.92 0.64 -15.31
CA TYR A 166 2.04 1.33 -14.69
C TYR A 166 2.97 1.77 -15.82
N GLU A 167 3.31 3.07 -15.84
CA GLU A 167 4.15 3.71 -16.85
C GLU A 167 5.42 4.23 -16.16
N PRO A 168 6.51 3.43 -16.14
CA PRO A 168 7.77 3.81 -15.53
C PRO A 168 8.27 5.16 -16.06
N ASP A 169 8.92 5.94 -15.20
CA ASP A 169 9.51 7.25 -15.48
C ASP A 169 8.50 8.36 -15.87
N LYS A 170 7.21 8.06 -15.95
CA LYS A 170 6.17 8.97 -16.46
C LYS A 170 5.12 9.35 -15.42
N THR A 171 5.30 8.93 -14.16
CA THR A 171 4.33 9.09 -13.06
C THR A 171 2.91 8.64 -13.44
N GLY A 172 2.82 7.60 -14.29
CA GLY A 172 1.55 7.04 -14.75
C GLY A 172 1.20 5.77 -14.00
N PHE A 173 0.12 5.82 -13.23
CA PHE A 173 -0.45 4.67 -12.53
C PHE A 173 -1.96 4.73 -12.65
N ALA A 174 -2.57 3.60 -13.01
CA ALA A 174 -4.01 3.44 -12.97
C ALA A 174 -4.41 1.98 -12.73
N ILE A 175 -5.42 1.75 -11.89
CA ILE A 175 -6.08 0.45 -11.75
C ILE A 175 -7.59 0.68 -11.75
N ALA A 176 -8.32 -0.01 -12.62
CA ALA A 176 -9.78 -0.06 -12.60
C ALA A 176 -10.24 -1.30 -11.84
N LEU A 177 -10.85 -1.09 -10.68
CA LEU A 177 -11.43 -2.14 -9.84
C LEU A 177 -12.95 -2.07 -9.85
N GLU A 178 -13.60 -3.16 -9.46
CA GLU A 178 -15.01 -3.12 -9.07
C GLU A 178 -15.24 -2.12 -7.93
N ASP A 179 -16.40 -1.50 -7.94
CA ASP A 179 -16.82 -0.64 -6.84
C ASP A 179 -17.48 -1.49 -5.74
N LEU A 180 -16.68 -1.90 -4.75
CA LEU A 180 -17.13 -2.73 -3.63
C LEU A 180 -18.29 -2.13 -2.84
N ARG A 181 -18.54 -0.80 -2.92
CA ARG A 181 -19.69 -0.16 -2.26
C ARG A 181 -21.02 -0.66 -2.80
N LEU A 182 -21.03 -1.23 -4.01
CA LEU A 182 -22.21 -1.86 -4.61
C LEU A 182 -22.53 -3.24 -4.01
N ARG A 183 -21.62 -3.81 -3.21
CA ARG A 183 -21.75 -5.12 -2.58
C ARG A 183 -22.12 -5.06 -1.09
N ASP A 184 -22.52 -3.87 -0.60
CA ASP A 184 -22.87 -3.62 0.81
C ASP A 184 -21.77 -4.05 1.79
N VAL A 185 -20.51 -3.87 1.41
CA VAL A 185 -19.36 -4.20 2.26
C VAL A 185 -19.14 -3.14 3.33
N HIS A 186 -18.61 -3.56 4.48
CA HIS A 186 -18.08 -2.66 5.49
C HIS A 186 -16.55 -2.59 5.40
N PHE A 187 -15.99 -1.41 5.12
CA PHE A 187 -14.54 -1.21 5.17
C PHE A 187 -14.09 -1.10 6.62
N ALA A 188 -13.34 -2.10 7.09
CA ALA A 188 -12.93 -2.15 8.47
C ALA A 188 -11.81 -1.14 8.76
N ASN A 189 -11.69 -0.76 10.02
CA ASN A 189 -10.55 -0.03 10.56
C ASN A 189 -10.40 -0.41 12.03
N VAL A 190 -9.41 0.15 12.72
CA VAL A 190 -9.13 -0.17 14.13
C VAL A 190 -10.33 0.07 15.08
N LYS A 191 -11.25 0.96 14.72
CA LYS A 191 -12.46 1.28 15.50
C LYS A 191 -13.63 0.33 15.19
N SER A 192 -13.51 -0.47 14.14
CA SER A 192 -14.55 -1.44 13.77
C SER A 192 -14.59 -2.62 14.75
N GLU A 193 -15.79 -3.11 15.04
CA GLU A 193 -15.95 -4.38 15.73
C GLU A 193 -15.72 -5.52 14.73
N VAL A 194 -14.61 -6.24 14.91
CA VAL A 194 -14.27 -7.41 14.09
C VAL A 194 -14.38 -8.65 14.94
N THR A 195 -15.20 -9.59 14.49
CA THR A 195 -15.43 -10.86 15.19
C THR A 195 -14.23 -11.80 15.03
N ILE A 196 -14.09 -12.77 15.93
CA ILE A 196 -13.06 -13.82 15.80
C ILE A 196 -13.22 -14.60 14.49
N ASP A 197 -14.45 -14.86 14.05
CA ASP A 197 -14.68 -15.61 12.80
C ASP A 197 -14.28 -14.81 11.56
N GLN A 198 -14.45 -13.49 11.56
CA GLN A 198 -13.91 -12.61 10.52
C GLN A 198 -12.37 -12.60 10.52
N ILE A 199 -11.73 -12.61 11.70
CA ILE A 199 -10.27 -12.74 11.78
C ILE A 199 -9.81 -14.11 11.27
N ARG A 200 -10.51 -15.20 11.60
CA ARG A 200 -10.23 -16.53 11.04
C ARG A 200 -10.43 -16.55 9.52
N SER A 201 -11.43 -15.85 9.00
CA SER A 201 -11.65 -15.70 7.56
C SER A 201 -10.46 -15.00 6.89
N LEU A 202 -9.97 -13.88 7.43
CA LEU A 202 -8.77 -13.20 6.93
C LEU A 202 -7.51 -14.06 7.05
N LEU A 203 -7.32 -14.79 8.16
CA LEU A 203 -6.20 -15.72 8.33
C LEU A 203 -6.26 -16.88 7.34
N ARG A 204 -7.45 -17.35 6.97
CA ARG A 204 -7.64 -18.38 5.94
C ARG A 204 -7.24 -17.85 4.55
N SER A 205 -7.57 -16.60 4.24
CA SER A 205 -7.13 -15.93 3.01
C SER A 205 -5.60 -15.77 2.97
N LEU A 206 -4.98 -15.31 4.06
CA LEU A 206 -3.53 -15.24 4.16
C LEU A 206 -2.88 -16.62 4.04
N ALA A 207 -3.41 -17.65 4.70
CA ALA A 207 -2.90 -19.02 4.54
C ALA A 207 -3.03 -19.54 3.11
N ALA A 208 -4.09 -19.18 2.38
CA ALA A 208 -4.26 -19.53 0.97
C ALA A 208 -3.21 -18.85 0.08
N LEU A 209 -2.98 -17.56 0.27
CA LEU A 209 -1.92 -16.80 -0.39
C LEU A 209 -0.56 -17.40 -0.09
N HIS A 210 -0.25 -17.61 1.18
CA HIS A 210 1.05 -18.09 1.62
C HIS A 210 1.34 -19.51 1.14
N ALA A 211 0.37 -20.43 1.24
CA ALA A 211 0.56 -21.79 0.76
C ALA A 211 0.75 -21.85 -0.77
N ARG A 212 0.10 -20.96 -1.54
CA ARG A 212 0.22 -20.92 -3.00
C ARG A 212 1.64 -20.60 -3.47
N TYR A 213 2.38 -19.79 -2.72
CA TYR A 213 3.72 -19.31 -3.07
C TYR A 213 4.82 -19.80 -2.13
N TRP A 214 4.51 -20.73 -1.22
CA TRP A 214 5.44 -21.26 -0.24
C TRP A 214 6.68 -21.90 -0.89
N GLU A 215 7.87 -21.39 -0.55
CA GLU A 215 9.18 -21.80 -1.09
C GLU A 215 9.16 -21.98 -2.62
N SER A 216 8.40 -21.13 -3.31
CA SER A 216 8.12 -21.33 -4.73
C SER A 216 9.37 -21.10 -5.57
N PRO A 217 9.79 -22.08 -6.41
CA PRO A 217 10.92 -21.89 -7.32
C PRO A 217 10.65 -20.81 -8.38
N ARG A 218 9.40 -20.37 -8.50
CA ARG A 218 9.00 -19.26 -9.38
C ARG A 218 9.66 -17.94 -9.00
N PHE A 219 10.04 -17.75 -7.73
CA PHE A 219 10.79 -16.56 -7.31
C PHE A 219 12.16 -16.43 -7.97
N GLU A 220 12.69 -17.49 -8.56
CA GLU A 220 13.94 -17.46 -9.34
C GLU A 220 13.68 -17.45 -10.86
N THR A 221 12.41 -17.41 -11.28
CA THR A 221 12.00 -17.42 -12.69
C THR A 221 10.97 -16.34 -12.98
N ASP A 222 9.70 -16.69 -13.18
CA ASP A 222 8.67 -15.75 -13.64
C ASP A 222 8.17 -14.79 -12.55
N LEU A 223 8.49 -15.06 -11.28
CA LEU A 223 8.27 -14.18 -10.13
C LEU A 223 9.56 -13.52 -9.61
N ALA A 224 10.67 -13.57 -10.35
CA ALA A 224 11.92 -12.90 -9.97
C ALA A 224 11.80 -11.37 -9.84
N TRP A 225 10.73 -10.78 -10.37
CA TRP A 225 10.39 -9.37 -10.19
C TRP A 225 9.79 -9.05 -8.81
N VAL A 226 9.28 -10.06 -8.08
CA VAL A 226 8.76 -9.87 -6.72
C VAL A 226 9.94 -9.65 -5.77
N GLN A 227 10.14 -8.40 -5.38
CA GLN A 227 11.29 -8.02 -4.57
C GLN A 227 11.21 -8.64 -3.16
N PRO A 228 12.33 -9.14 -2.60
CA PRO A 228 12.38 -9.51 -1.21
C PRO A 228 12.41 -8.27 -0.32
N HIS A 229 12.06 -8.41 0.96
CA HIS A 229 12.19 -7.31 1.92
C HIS A 229 13.64 -6.85 2.20
N THR A 230 14.65 -7.45 1.58
CA THR A 230 16.07 -7.16 1.80
C THR A 230 16.80 -6.56 0.60
N SER A 231 16.13 -6.35 -0.53
CA SER A 231 16.72 -5.70 -1.71
C SER A 231 15.66 -5.07 -2.61
N GLY A 232 16.11 -4.26 -3.57
CA GLY A 232 15.22 -3.58 -4.52
C GLY A 232 14.74 -2.20 -4.06
N ALA A 233 13.92 -1.58 -4.89
CA ALA A 233 13.46 -0.19 -4.71
C ALA A 233 12.60 -0.03 -3.45
N LEU A 234 11.74 -1.01 -3.14
CA LEU A 234 10.91 -0.97 -1.95
C LEU A 234 11.77 -1.06 -0.68
N TYR A 235 12.72 -2.00 -0.64
CA TYR A 235 13.71 -2.08 0.44
C TYR A 235 14.46 -0.76 0.61
N THR A 236 14.93 -0.14 -0.48
CA THR A 236 15.62 1.15 -0.39
C THR A 236 14.74 2.24 0.20
N MET A 237 13.50 2.36 -0.28
CA MET A 237 12.55 3.35 0.24
C MET A 237 12.31 3.20 1.75
N PHE A 238 12.14 1.97 2.24
CA PHE A 238 11.79 1.71 3.64
C PHE A 238 12.98 1.64 4.61
N ASN A 239 14.22 1.64 4.11
CA ASN A 239 15.40 1.44 4.96
C ASN A 239 16.50 2.51 4.76
N HIS A 240 16.48 3.30 3.68
CA HIS A 240 17.46 4.38 3.50
C HIS A 240 17.24 5.48 4.56
N PRO A 241 18.28 5.95 5.27
CA PRO A 241 18.13 6.91 6.37
C PRO A 241 17.42 8.21 5.94
N ASP A 242 17.70 8.69 4.72
CA ASP A 242 17.09 9.91 4.17
C ASP A 242 15.69 9.70 3.54
N ALA A 243 15.07 8.52 3.70
CA ALA A 243 13.76 8.19 3.13
C ALA A 243 12.69 7.97 4.22
N VAL A 244 12.03 6.81 4.25
CA VAL A 244 10.98 6.51 5.24
C VAL A 244 11.47 6.62 6.69
N PRO A 245 12.68 6.14 7.06
CA PRO A 245 13.26 6.39 8.39
C PRO A 245 13.31 7.88 8.80
N ALA A 246 13.75 8.78 7.92
CA ALA A 246 13.70 10.22 8.20
C ALA A 246 12.26 10.74 8.36
N SER A 247 11.32 10.24 7.56
CA SER A 247 9.90 10.58 7.72
C SER A 247 9.35 10.12 9.08
N ILE A 248 9.68 8.89 9.50
CA ILE A 248 9.29 8.35 10.81
C ILE A 248 9.82 9.24 11.92
N ALA A 249 11.12 9.59 11.90
CA ALA A 249 11.73 10.45 12.92
C ALA A 249 10.99 11.80 13.01
N LYS A 250 10.76 12.45 11.87
CA LYS A 250 10.00 13.71 11.78
C LYS A 250 8.58 13.57 12.33
N HIS A 251 7.88 12.48 12.01
CA HIS A 251 6.52 12.27 12.52
C HIS A 251 6.49 12.02 14.03
N VAL A 252 7.46 11.28 14.56
CA VAL A 252 7.57 11.05 16.00
C VAL A 252 7.84 12.37 16.74
N GLU A 253 8.65 13.26 16.18
CA GLU A 253 8.88 14.61 16.72
C GLU A 253 7.63 15.52 16.62
N MET A 254 6.89 15.40 15.51
CA MET A 254 5.73 16.24 15.23
C MET A 254 4.52 15.91 16.10
N TYR A 255 4.31 14.63 16.42
CA TYR A 255 3.11 14.16 17.11
C TYR A 255 3.45 13.65 18.51
N GLN A 256 3.12 14.44 19.54
CA GLN A 256 3.43 14.13 20.95
C GLN A 256 3.03 12.71 21.37
N PHE A 257 1.85 12.21 20.94
CA PHE A 257 1.41 10.86 21.30
C PHE A 257 2.34 9.76 20.75
N LYS A 258 3.01 9.98 19.62
CA LYS A 258 4.00 9.04 19.08
C LYS A 258 5.25 9.04 19.95
N THR A 259 5.74 10.22 20.34
CA THR A 259 6.87 10.36 21.28
C THR A 259 6.60 9.61 22.57
N GLU A 260 5.46 9.88 23.22
CA GLU A 260 5.09 9.27 24.49
C GLU A 260 4.98 7.74 24.41
N LEU A 261 4.45 7.20 23.30
CA LEU A 261 4.33 5.76 23.11
C LEU A 261 5.68 5.07 22.85
N VAL A 262 6.58 5.71 22.09
CA VAL A 262 7.96 5.23 21.90
C VAL A 262 8.72 5.20 23.23
N GLU A 263 8.63 6.28 24.01
CA GLU A 263 9.26 6.38 25.34
C GLU A 263 8.67 5.39 26.34
N ALA A 264 7.33 5.22 26.36
CA ALA A 264 6.66 4.25 27.22
C ALA A 264 7.04 2.80 26.91
N ALA A 265 7.43 2.52 25.66
CA ALA A 265 7.99 1.23 25.26
C ALA A 265 9.46 1.04 25.66
N GLY A 266 10.09 2.05 26.28
CA GLY A 266 11.50 2.03 26.67
C GLY A 266 12.46 2.11 25.47
N GLN A 267 12.01 2.71 24.37
CA GLN A 267 12.68 2.68 23.08
C GLN A 267 13.04 4.09 22.58
N THR A 268 13.89 4.14 21.56
CA THR A 268 14.12 5.32 20.73
C THR A 268 13.73 5.00 19.29
N VAL A 269 13.54 6.02 18.44
CA VAL A 269 13.27 5.81 17.01
C VAL A 269 14.40 4.97 16.36
N ASP A 270 15.65 5.26 16.69
CA ASP A 270 16.81 4.50 16.20
C ASP A 270 16.84 3.06 16.74
N GLY A 271 16.43 2.86 18.00
CA GLY A 271 16.30 1.53 18.60
C GLY A 271 15.27 0.67 17.86
N LEU A 272 14.09 1.22 17.61
CA LEU A 272 13.04 0.55 16.84
C LEU A 272 13.48 0.28 15.39
N TYR A 273 14.18 1.22 14.76
CA TYR A 273 14.76 1.01 13.44
C TYR A 273 15.73 -0.19 13.44
N HIS A 274 16.64 -0.24 14.42
CA HIS A 274 17.61 -1.31 14.54
C HIS A 274 16.95 -2.68 14.77
N GLU A 275 15.96 -2.76 15.67
CA GLU A 275 15.16 -3.97 15.89
C GLU A 275 14.40 -4.41 14.63
N PHE A 276 13.81 -3.47 13.90
CA PHE A 276 13.17 -3.76 12.62
C PHE A 276 14.16 -4.33 11.60
N ARG A 277 15.36 -3.74 11.47
CA ARG A 277 16.39 -4.24 10.56
C ARG A 277 16.88 -5.64 10.95
N LYS A 278 17.00 -5.95 12.24
CA LYS A 278 17.29 -7.32 12.73
C LYS A 278 16.23 -8.31 12.26
N LEU A 279 14.96 -8.00 12.49
CA LEU A 279 13.84 -8.84 12.06
C LEU A 279 13.91 -9.10 10.55
N GLN A 280 14.03 -8.05 9.75
CA GLN A 280 14.03 -8.14 8.29
C GLN A 280 15.16 -9.04 7.77
N LYS A 281 16.38 -8.88 8.33
CA LYS A 281 17.52 -9.75 7.99
C LYS A 281 17.30 -11.20 8.40
N HIS A 282 16.72 -11.42 9.59
CA HIS A 282 16.41 -12.76 10.09
C HIS A 282 15.38 -13.47 9.21
N GLN A 283 14.24 -12.81 8.96
CA GLN A 283 13.14 -13.38 8.17
C GLN A 283 13.52 -13.72 6.73
N ALA A 284 14.56 -13.09 6.17
CA ALA A 284 15.09 -13.45 4.85
C ALA A 284 15.72 -14.87 4.80
N ASN A 285 15.99 -15.49 5.95
CA ASN A 285 16.53 -16.85 6.05
C ASN A 285 15.47 -17.89 6.48
N LEU A 286 14.21 -17.47 6.62
CA LEU A 286 13.07 -18.36 6.91
C LEU A 286 12.36 -18.77 5.60
N PRO A 287 11.41 -19.72 5.62
CA PRO A 287 10.65 -20.07 4.42
C PRO A 287 9.96 -18.86 3.77
N GLN A 288 10.26 -18.60 2.51
CA GLN A 288 9.77 -17.47 1.75
C GLN A 288 8.44 -17.78 1.08
N THR A 289 7.56 -16.79 1.05
CA THR A 289 6.30 -16.80 0.33
C THR A 289 5.99 -15.40 -0.20
N LEU A 290 4.92 -15.24 -0.97
CA LEU A 290 4.35 -13.95 -1.30
C LEU A 290 3.57 -13.43 -0.08
N CYS A 291 4.00 -12.31 0.49
CA CYS A 291 3.28 -11.59 1.51
C CYS A 291 2.45 -10.46 0.87
N HIS A 292 1.27 -10.20 1.43
CA HIS A 292 0.50 -8.98 1.20
C HIS A 292 1.31 -7.73 1.57
N GLY A 293 2.07 -7.79 2.66
CA GLY A 293 2.97 -6.75 3.13
C GLY A 293 2.28 -5.67 3.98
N ASP A 294 1.04 -5.31 3.65
CA ASP A 294 0.22 -4.30 4.37
C ASP A 294 -1.10 -4.85 4.94
N SER A 295 -1.07 -6.03 5.55
CA SER A 295 -2.28 -6.81 5.94
C SER A 295 -3.08 -6.25 7.14
N HIS A 296 -2.90 -4.98 7.51
CA HIS A 296 -3.64 -4.41 8.64
C HIS A 296 -5.15 -4.37 8.37
N ILE A 297 -5.95 -4.33 9.44
CA ILE A 297 -7.41 -4.37 9.34
C ILE A 297 -8.02 -3.23 8.51
N GLY A 298 -7.31 -2.11 8.35
CA GLY A 298 -7.72 -0.99 7.51
C GLY A 298 -7.73 -1.30 6.02
N ASN A 299 -6.98 -2.33 5.61
CA ASN A 299 -6.94 -2.86 4.26
C ASN A 299 -7.84 -4.09 4.10
N ALA A 300 -8.78 -4.31 5.01
CA ALA A 300 -9.78 -5.36 4.91
C ALA A 300 -11.20 -4.80 4.72
N TYR A 301 -12.05 -5.57 4.04
CA TYR A 301 -13.49 -5.32 3.97
C TYR A 301 -14.26 -6.56 4.40
N LEU A 302 -15.41 -6.32 5.04
CA LEU A 302 -16.30 -7.33 5.60
C LEU A 302 -17.52 -7.46 4.69
N LEU A 303 -17.84 -8.68 4.30
CA LEU A 303 -18.99 -9.00 3.46
C LEU A 303 -20.25 -9.25 4.32
N PRO A 304 -21.46 -9.02 3.76
CA PRO A 304 -22.71 -9.29 4.47
C PRO A 304 -22.91 -10.76 4.90
N ASP A 305 -22.27 -11.70 4.21
CA ASP A 305 -22.32 -13.13 4.51
C ASP A 305 -21.30 -13.57 5.59
N GLY A 306 -20.54 -12.62 6.15
CA GLY A 306 -19.49 -12.87 7.13
C GLY A 306 -18.11 -13.17 6.53
N GLY A 307 -18.01 -13.28 5.20
CA GLY A 307 -16.74 -13.36 4.49
C GLY A 307 -15.91 -12.07 4.62
N THR A 308 -14.64 -12.14 4.24
CA THR A 308 -13.72 -11.01 4.36
C THR A 308 -12.75 -10.97 3.19
N GLY A 309 -12.48 -9.78 2.67
CA GLY A 309 -11.48 -9.59 1.63
C GLY A 309 -10.38 -8.61 1.99
N LEU A 310 -9.32 -8.63 1.18
CA LEU A 310 -8.13 -7.77 1.32
C LEU A 310 -8.04 -6.77 0.16
N LEU A 311 -7.40 -5.63 0.46
CA LEU A 311 -7.19 -4.48 -0.43
C LEU A 311 -5.75 -4.01 -0.31
N ASP A 312 -5.34 -3.18 -1.26
CA ASP A 312 -4.08 -2.43 -1.20
C ASP A 312 -2.82 -3.30 -1.14
N TRP A 313 -2.44 -3.80 -2.31
CA TRP A 313 -1.30 -4.72 -2.49
C TRP A 313 0.01 -3.96 -2.77
N GLN A 314 0.11 -2.69 -2.37
CA GLN A 314 1.27 -1.82 -2.65
C GLN A 314 2.55 -2.29 -1.97
N LEU A 315 2.46 -2.89 -0.78
CA LEU A 315 3.61 -3.40 -0.02
C LEU A 315 3.90 -4.89 -0.24
N MET A 316 3.25 -5.50 -1.24
CA MET A 316 3.50 -6.89 -1.62
C MET A 316 5.00 -7.15 -1.80
N ALA A 317 5.47 -8.26 -1.24
CA ALA A 317 6.88 -8.64 -1.32
C ALA A 317 7.07 -10.15 -1.12
N ARG A 318 8.26 -10.64 -1.46
CA ARG A 318 8.73 -11.96 -1.05
C ARG A 318 9.22 -11.87 0.40
N GLY A 319 8.66 -12.67 1.29
CA GLY A 319 8.96 -12.60 2.72
C GLY A 319 8.46 -13.79 3.52
N TYR A 320 8.58 -13.68 4.85
CA TYR A 320 8.10 -14.70 5.78
C TYR A 320 6.67 -14.40 6.23
N CYS A 321 5.83 -15.44 6.27
CA CYS A 321 4.38 -15.30 6.43
C CYS A 321 3.91 -14.62 7.73
N LEU A 322 4.71 -14.64 8.80
CA LEU A 322 4.34 -14.00 10.07
C LEU A 322 4.34 -12.48 9.99
N HIS A 323 4.95 -11.91 8.95
CA HIS A 323 4.81 -10.48 8.64
C HIS A 323 3.32 -10.10 8.55
N ASP A 324 2.56 -10.81 7.72
CA ASP A 324 1.15 -10.50 7.49
C ASP A 324 0.25 -10.94 8.65
N VAL A 325 0.47 -12.15 9.17
CA VAL A 325 -0.37 -12.72 10.22
C VAL A 325 -0.30 -11.87 11.48
N THR A 326 0.91 -11.45 11.87
CA THR A 326 1.13 -10.65 13.06
C THR A 326 0.47 -9.28 12.94
N TYR A 327 0.67 -8.62 11.79
CA TYR A 327 0.17 -7.27 11.57
C TYR A 327 -1.36 -7.20 11.53
N LEU A 328 -1.99 -8.19 10.88
CA LEU A 328 -3.44 -8.36 10.89
C LEU A 328 -3.97 -8.53 12.32
N MET A 329 -3.40 -9.46 13.09
CA MET A 329 -3.91 -9.77 14.43
C MET A 329 -3.75 -8.60 15.40
N MET A 330 -2.67 -7.81 15.29
CA MET A 330 -2.43 -6.67 16.17
C MET A 330 -3.35 -5.49 15.88
N THR A 331 -3.68 -5.26 14.60
CA THR A 331 -4.53 -4.14 14.20
C THR A 331 -6.01 -4.50 14.22
N GLY A 332 -6.37 -5.75 13.89
CA GLY A 332 -7.75 -6.23 13.80
C GLY A 332 -8.39 -6.64 15.11
N LEU A 333 -7.61 -7.00 16.13
CA LEU A 333 -8.14 -7.41 17.43
C LEU A 333 -7.98 -6.30 18.48
N SER A 334 -8.95 -6.20 19.39
CA SER A 334 -8.75 -5.45 20.63
C SER A 334 -7.60 -6.07 21.45
N VAL A 335 -6.95 -5.29 22.30
CA VAL A 335 -5.87 -5.78 23.19
C VAL A 335 -6.34 -6.98 24.02
N ALA A 336 -7.53 -6.89 24.62
CA ALA A 336 -8.08 -7.95 25.45
C ALA A 336 -8.41 -9.22 24.64
N THR A 337 -8.95 -9.06 23.44
CA THR A 337 -9.27 -10.19 22.55
C THR A 337 -8.00 -10.87 22.05
N ARG A 338 -6.99 -10.09 21.61
CA ARG A 338 -5.69 -10.62 21.18
C ARG A 338 -5.03 -11.45 22.29
N ARG A 339 -4.91 -10.90 23.50
CA ARG A 339 -4.33 -11.63 24.65
C ARG A 339 -5.02 -12.98 24.91
N ARG A 340 -6.34 -13.03 24.73
CA ARG A 340 -7.15 -14.23 24.95
C ARG A 340 -7.00 -15.28 23.85
N HIS A 341 -6.90 -14.86 22.58
CA HIS A 341 -7.06 -15.76 21.43
C HIS A 341 -5.81 -15.92 20.55
N GLN A 342 -4.75 -15.13 20.73
CA GLN A 342 -3.61 -15.11 19.78
C GLN A 342 -2.96 -16.47 19.54
N LYS A 343 -2.78 -17.30 20.57
CA LYS A 343 -2.20 -18.64 20.41
C LYS A 343 -3.11 -19.56 19.60
N GLU A 344 -4.40 -19.57 19.95
CA GLU A 344 -5.43 -20.33 19.22
C GLU A 344 -5.53 -19.91 17.75
N LEU A 345 -5.41 -18.62 17.46
CA LEU A 345 -5.45 -18.08 16.11
C LEU A 345 -4.19 -18.42 15.30
N LEU A 346 -3.01 -18.47 15.94
CA LEU A 346 -1.78 -18.96 15.31
C LEU A 346 -1.86 -20.45 15.00
N ASP A 347 -2.39 -21.25 15.93
CA ASP A 347 -2.63 -22.68 15.71
C ASP A 347 -3.63 -22.91 14.56
N PHE A 348 -4.69 -22.09 14.51
CA PHE A 348 -5.64 -22.10 13.40
C PHE A 348 -4.96 -21.77 12.07
N TYR A 349 -4.18 -20.69 12.01
CA TYR A 349 -3.43 -20.31 10.80
C TYR A 349 -2.47 -21.43 10.35
N ARG A 350 -1.74 -22.04 11.29
CA ARG A 350 -0.88 -23.19 11.02
C ARG A 350 -1.65 -24.37 10.44
N ALA A 351 -2.79 -24.70 11.04
CA ALA A 351 -3.64 -25.78 10.55
C ALA A 351 -4.11 -25.52 9.11
N GLN A 352 -4.41 -24.27 8.77
CA GLN A 352 -4.75 -23.88 7.40
C GLN A 352 -3.58 -24.03 6.41
N LEU A 353 -2.33 -23.79 6.82
CA LEU A 353 -1.16 -24.07 5.97
C LEU A 353 -1.01 -25.58 5.72
N VAL A 354 -1.10 -26.40 6.77
CA VAL A 354 -0.98 -27.87 6.68
C VAL A 354 -2.08 -28.46 5.82
N GLU A 355 -3.33 -28.01 5.98
CA GLU A 355 -4.47 -28.43 5.15
C GLU A 355 -4.22 -28.15 3.65
N ARG A 356 -3.42 -27.14 3.34
CA ARG A 356 -3.03 -26.75 1.98
C ARG A 356 -1.75 -27.43 1.49
N GLY A 357 -1.25 -28.43 2.21
CA GLY A 357 -0.13 -29.26 1.79
C GLY A 357 1.25 -28.76 2.20
N ILE A 358 1.34 -27.76 3.09
CA ILE A 358 2.63 -27.30 3.63
C ILE A 358 3.05 -28.25 4.77
N GLU A 359 3.79 -29.30 4.42
CA GLU A 359 4.24 -30.34 5.35
C GLU A 359 5.32 -29.85 6.33
N ASP A 360 6.11 -28.87 5.91
CA ASP A 360 7.18 -28.22 6.68
C ASP A 360 6.70 -26.94 7.40
N ALA A 361 5.39 -26.81 7.62
CA ALA A 361 4.82 -25.68 8.35
C ALA A 361 5.47 -25.56 9.74
N PRO A 362 5.94 -24.35 10.15
CA PRO A 362 6.67 -24.17 11.40
C PRO A 362 5.87 -24.71 12.60
N SER A 363 6.58 -25.25 13.59
CA SER A 363 5.96 -25.73 14.83
C SER A 363 5.24 -24.59 15.58
N PRO A 364 4.27 -24.91 16.46
CA PRO A 364 3.59 -23.89 17.26
C PRO A 364 4.56 -22.97 18.05
N ASP A 365 5.65 -23.52 18.58
CA ASP A 365 6.65 -22.75 19.32
C ASP A 365 7.46 -21.81 18.42
N GLU A 366 7.83 -22.27 17.21
CA GLU A 366 8.49 -21.42 16.20
C GLU A 366 7.57 -20.29 15.73
N LEU A 367 6.29 -20.60 15.42
CA LEU A 367 5.31 -19.58 15.06
C LEU A 367 5.11 -18.57 16.18
N TRP A 368 5.08 -19.03 17.43
CA TRP A 368 4.93 -18.15 18.58
C TRP A 368 6.13 -17.22 18.73
N LEU A 369 7.36 -17.72 18.58
CA LEU A 369 8.57 -16.91 18.63
C LEU A 369 8.59 -15.87 17.50
N GLU A 370 8.29 -16.29 16.27
CA GLU A 370 8.29 -15.38 15.12
C GLU A 370 7.14 -14.38 15.14
N TYR A 371 5.98 -14.74 15.73
CA TYR A 371 4.89 -13.79 16.00
C TYR A 371 5.31 -12.69 16.98
N ARG A 372 6.05 -13.04 18.04
CA ARG A 372 6.61 -12.04 18.98
C ARG A 372 7.59 -11.11 18.27
N ARG A 373 8.51 -11.69 17.48
CA ARG A 373 9.52 -10.93 16.71
C ARG A 373 8.87 -10.01 15.68
N ALA A 374 7.87 -10.48 14.94
CA ALA A 374 7.22 -9.73 13.86
C ALA A 374 6.43 -8.49 14.34
N ALA A 375 6.19 -8.34 15.65
CA ALA A 375 5.48 -7.18 16.21
C ALA A 375 6.13 -5.84 15.84
N ILE A 376 7.46 -5.80 15.74
CA ILE A 376 8.21 -4.57 15.42
C ILE A 376 7.87 -4.01 14.03
N TRP A 377 7.48 -4.85 13.06
CA TRP A 377 7.06 -4.38 11.73
C TRP A 377 5.86 -3.44 11.84
N GLY A 378 4.81 -3.88 12.54
CA GLY A 378 3.58 -3.11 12.67
C GLY A 378 3.81 -1.79 13.42
N VAL A 379 4.70 -1.79 14.41
CA VAL A 379 5.11 -0.57 15.13
C VAL A 379 5.87 0.38 14.20
N TYR A 380 7.03 -0.06 13.69
CA TYR A 380 7.98 0.83 13.03
C TYR A 380 7.55 1.22 11.61
N ILE A 381 7.32 0.26 10.72
CA ILE A 381 6.91 0.57 9.35
C ILE A 381 5.41 0.73 9.22
N GLY A 382 4.62 -0.10 9.92
CA GLY A 382 3.17 -0.13 9.77
C GLY A 382 2.49 1.19 10.13
N TRP A 383 2.80 1.77 11.31
CA TRP A 383 2.06 2.95 11.80
C TRP A 383 2.90 4.16 12.16
N LEU A 384 4.18 4.04 12.57
CA LEU A 384 4.99 5.23 12.82
C LEU A 384 5.21 6.07 11.55
N THR A 385 5.14 5.46 10.36
CA THR A 385 5.18 6.11 9.03
C THR A 385 3.94 6.93 8.70
N THR A 386 2.82 6.69 9.40
CA THR A 386 1.51 7.22 9.00
C THR A 386 1.26 8.62 9.56
N GLU A 387 0.79 9.54 8.72
CA GLU A 387 0.35 10.87 9.18
C GLU A 387 -1.08 10.83 9.68
N THR A 388 -1.39 11.66 10.68
CA THR A 388 -2.76 11.77 11.20
C THR A 388 -3.75 12.31 10.18
N MET A 389 -3.28 13.04 9.17
CA MET A 389 -4.10 13.51 8.05
C MET A 389 -4.60 12.36 7.15
N ASN A 390 -3.88 11.24 7.09
CA ASN A 390 -4.27 10.12 6.21
C ASN A 390 -5.51 9.37 6.72
N TYR A 391 -5.62 9.23 8.05
CA TYR A 391 -6.60 8.34 8.68
C TYR A 391 -7.44 9.01 9.78
N GLY A 392 -7.11 10.24 10.15
CA GLY A 392 -7.65 10.92 11.32
C GLY A 392 -6.95 10.51 12.63
N TRP A 393 -6.94 11.44 13.59
CA TRP A 393 -6.26 11.29 14.87
C TRP A 393 -6.68 10.03 15.63
N ASP A 394 -7.99 9.77 15.74
CA ASP A 394 -8.52 8.59 16.45
C ASP A 394 -7.96 7.28 15.92
N ILE A 395 -7.94 7.09 14.60
CA ILE A 395 -7.49 5.84 13.98
C ILE A 395 -6.00 5.68 14.18
N CYS A 396 -5.21 6.74 13.99
CA CYS A 396 -3.77 6.70 14.24
C CYS A 396 -3.47 6.33 15.69
N VAL A 397 -4.05 7.04 16.66
CA VAL A 397 -3.79 6.81 18.09
C VAL A 397 -4.18 5.38 18.50
N ASN A 398 -5.36 4.91 18.10
CA ASN A 398 -5.82 3.56 18.46
C ASN A 398 -4.92 2.46 17.89
N ASN A 399 -4.42 2.61 16.66
CA ASN A 399 -3.47 1.65 16.11
C ASN A 399 -2.14 1.66 16.87
N HIS A 400 -1.57 2.85 17.13
CA HIS A 400 -0.33 2.96 17.89
C HIS A 400 -0.47 2.34 19.29
N ILE A 401 -1.57 2.61 20.01
CA ILE A 401 -1.85 1.99 21.31
C ILE A 401 -1.86 0.46 21.19
N ARG A 402 -2.60 -0.10 20.21
CA ARG A 402 -2.67 -1.57 20.03
C ARG A 402 -1.30 -2.18 19.73
N LEU A 403 -0.55 -1.54 18.84
CA LEU A 403 0.74 -2.04 18.35
C LEU A 403 1.83 -1.95 19.42
N PHE A 404 1.97 -0.81 20.11
CA PHE A 404 2.92 -0.69 21.21
C PHE A 404 2.55 -1.57 22.40
N THR A 405 1.26 -1.72 22.72
CA THR A 405 0.83 -2.68 23.75
C THR A 405 1.17 -4.11 23.34
N ALA A 406 1.00 -4.47 22.07
CA ALA A 406 1.38 -5.79 21.57
C ALA A 406 2.89 -6.02 21.60
N TYR A 407 3.68 -5.03 21.19
CA TYR A 407 5.14 -5.04 21.26
C TYR A 407 5.63 -5.31 22.69
N GLN A 408 5.04 -4.64 23.69
CA GLN A 408 5.37 -4.85 25.10
C GLN A 408 4.88 -6.21 25.63
N ASP A 409 3.61 -6.55 25.42
CA ASP A 409 3.01 -7.81 25.91
C ASP A 409 3.69 -9.07 25.37
N LEU A 410 4.28 -8.97 24.17
CA LEU A 410 4.98 -10.06 23.50
C LEU A 410 6.46 -10.07 23.81
N GLU A 411 6.96 -9.11 24.59
CA GLU A 411 8.39 -8.94 24.88
C GLU A 411 9.20 -8.93 23.58
N CYS A 412 8.73 -8.16 22.59
CA CYS A 412 9.28 -8.18 21.23
C CYS A 412 10.78 -7.86 21.21
N SER A 413 11.22 -6.84 21.98
CA SER A 413 12.64 -6.49 22.13
C SER A 413 13.48 -7.68 22.63
N GLU A 414 12.98 -8.40 23.64
CA GLU A 414 13.66 -9.60 24.17
C GLU A 414 13.73 -10.70 23.11
N ALA A 415 12.63 -10.95 22.40
CA ALA A 415 12.57 -11.96 21.34
C ALA A 415 13.51 -11.65 20.16
N LEU A 416 13.90 -10.38 19.96
CA LEU A 416 14.83 -9.94 18.93
C LEU A 416 16.28 -9.83 19.42
N ALA A 417 16.53 -9.92 20.73
CA ALA A 417 17.83 -9.62 21.33
C ALA A 417 18.95 -10.57 20.86
N ASP A 418 18.61 -11.83 20.58
CA ASP A 418 19.53 -12.88 20.10
C ASP A 418 19.80 -12.82 18.60
N LEU A 419 19.03 -12.03 17.85
CA LEU A 419 19.22 -11.88 16.41
C LEU A 419 20.47 -11.05 16.08
N PRO A 420 21.21 -11.43 15.03
CA PRO A 420 22.39 -10.68 14.61
C PRO A 420 21.99 -9.29 14.12
N ASP A 421 22.81 -8.30 14.42
CA ASP A 421 22.63 -6.95 13.89
C ASP A 421 22.57 -6.98 12.35
N ALA A 422 21.75 -6.09 11.80
CA ALA A 422 21.77 -5.82 10.38
C ALA A 422 22.99 -4.95 10.04
N GLY A 423 23.53 -5.11 8.83
CA GLY A 423 24.53 -4.17 8.32
C GLY A 423 23.92 -2.77 8.16
N SER A 424 24.79 -1.77 7.97
CA SER A 424 24.33 -0.44 7.55
C SER A 424 23.50 -0.55 6.27
N PHE A 425 22.53 0.36 6.11
CA PHE A 425 21.91 0.57 4.82
C PHE A 425 22.94 1.11 3.83
#